data_AF-A0A562WHC8-F1
#
_entry.id   AF-A0A562WHC8-F1
#
_cell.length_a   1.000
_cell.length_b   1.000
_cell.length_c   1.000
_cell.angle_alpha   90.00
_cell.angle_beta   90.00
_cell.angle_gamma   90.00
#
_symmetry.space_group_name_H-M   'P 1'
#
loop_
_entity.id
_entity.type
_entity.pdbx_description
1 polymer ?
#
loop_
_entity_poly.entity_id
_entity_poly.type
_entity_poly.pdbx_seq_one_letter_code
_entity_poly.pdbx_strand_id
1 'polypeptide(L)'
;MNRVDLPGLIGDEPLGFLAAVGLMDQLMETSYLCWDRQDRHAILYCRRHSSVADLVDHLTRQLDRIEHGAAIPHTSGFPVRRRRGAPDPLRVRPADYRSLLERVSRSSGGRHWLEATVTERATDEDGFCVVNPLVAVRGRQTLGSFWYYPMRDVRQDPRRLLTEALTSWRRVDGSEGWLLDHRASYSTHPGLRGPGGSGAVPGATWLATLAVTTFGYRRRNGVEAGRPVLPNGWFRLGAEDVFLWPLWTLPASSNVLSAVWNVGWASDAWKLDRERDGTLRASIGTTHGVPAPNSIDHAVDLGIFTMCAAVRHGTQGPLTPVPTATLRRADEWSSYPAWAGWDWRYPDVGDYPGKYGWG
;
A
#
# COMPACT_ATOMS: atom_id res chain seq x y z
N MET A 1 21.82 13.29 -1.48
CA MET A 1 20.66 12.48 -1.89
C MET A 1 19.80 13.35 -2.80
N ASN A 2 19.24 12.82 -3.88
CA ASN A 2 18.41 13.60 -4.79
C ASN A 2 16.99 13.69 -4.23
N ARG A 3 16.33 14.84 -4.43
CA ARG A 3 14.93 15.09 -4.09
C ARG A 3 14.11 15.12 -5.38
N VAL A 4 13.05 14.32 -5.46
CA VAL A 4 12.15 14.26 -6.60
C VAL A 4 10.72 14.48 -6.10
N ASP A 5 10.09 15.57 -6.53
CA ASP A 5 8.66 15.84 -6.30
C ASP A 5 7.82 14.99 -7.24
N LEU A 6 6.78 14.35 -6.70
CA LEU A 6 5.87 13.47 -7.43
C LEU A 6 4.43 13.99 -7.32
N PRO A 7 4.08 15.13 -7.96
CA PRO A 7 2.78 15.77 -7.81
C PRO A 7 1.59 14.94 -8.31
N GLY A 8 1.83 13.87 -9.08
CA GLY A 8 0.78 12.91 -9.41
C GLY A 8 0.43 11.97 -8.25
N LEU A 9 1.34 11.76 -7.29
CA LEU A 9 1.13 10.84 -6.18
C LEU A 9 0.61 11.60 -4.96
N ILE A 10 -0.69 11.85 -4.94
CA ILE A 10 -1.36 12.58 -3.85
C ILE A 10 -1.67 11.65 -2.67
N GLY A 11 -1.19 12.01 -1.49
CA GLY A 11 -1.21 11.16 -0.30
C GLY A 11 -2.56 11.01 0.38
N ASP A 12 -3.47 11.97 0.26
CA ASP A 12 -4.82 11.87 0.84
C ASP A 12 -5.80 11.06 -0.03
N GLU A 13 -5.37 10.66 -1.23
CA GLU A 13 -6.08 9.73 -2.09
C GLU A 13 -5.47 8.33 -1.94
N PRO A 14 -6.29 7.27 -1.71
CA PRO A 14 -5.79 5.91 -1.56
C PRO A 14 -4.92 5.46 -2.73
N LEU A 15 -5.32 5.78 -3.96
CA LEU A 15 -4.57 5.44 -5.15
C LEU A 15 -3.17 6.08 -5.17
N GLY A 16 -3.08 7.37 -4.83
CA GLY A 16 -1.80 8.10 -4.84
C GLY A 16 -0.88 7.64 -3.70
N PHE A 17 -1.43 7.41 -2.52
CA PHE A 17 -0.72 6.82 -1.40
C PHE A 17 -0.16 5.43 -1.72
N LEU A 18 -1.00 4.51 -2.19
CA LEU A 18 -0.59 3.16 -2.56
C LEU A 18 0.42 3.17 -3.70
N ALA A 19 0.25 4.05 -4.70
CA ALA A 19 1.20 4.17 -5.80
C ALA A 19 2.58 4.67 -5.33
N ALA A 20 2.65 5.59 -4.36
CA ALA A 20 3.92 6.02 -3.77
C ALA A 20 4.62 4.88 -3.00
N VAL A 21 3.86 4.11 -2.21
CA VAL A 21 4.39 2.93 -1.51
C VAL A 21 4.87 1.87 -2.50
N GLY A 22 4.09 1.59 -3.55
CA GLY A 22 4.47 0.66 -4.60
C GLY A 22 5.70 1.11 -5.38
N LEU A 23 5.83 2.41 -5.67
CA LEU A 23 7.03 2.98 -6.28
C LEU A 23 8.28 2.69 -5.44
N MET A 24 8.24 2.93 -4.13
CA MET A 24 9.38 2.65 -3.25
C MET A 24 9.83 1.18 -3.33
N ASP A 25 8.90 0.24 -3.40
CA ASP A 25 9.21 -1.19 -3.53
C ASP A 25 9.93 -1.52 -4.85
N GLN A 26 9.68 -0.74 -5.91
CA GLN A 26 10.27 -0.97 -7.23
C GLN A 26 11.66 -0.35 -7.43
N LEU A 27 12.10 0.58 -6.58
CA LEU A 27 13.39 1.24 -6.78
C LEU A 27 14.58 0.32 -6.46
N MET A 28 14.37 -0.73 -5.67
CA MET A 28 15.41 -1.68 -5.24
C MET A 28 16.68 -0.99 -4.69
N GLU A 29 16.51 0.20 -4.11
CA GLU A 29 17.56 0.96 -3.44
C GLU A 29 17.00 1.50 -2.12
N THR A 30 17.89 2.00 -1.26
CA THR A 30 17.46 2.76 -0.10
C THR A 30 16.89 4.10 -0.55
N SER A 31 15.55 4.18 -0.61
CA SER A 31 14.80 5.39 -0.83
C SER A 31 14.02 5.80 0.42
N TYR A 32 13.78 7.10 0.57
CA TYR A 32 12.99 7.65 1.67
C TYR A 32 11.83 8.45 1.09
N LEU A 33 10.64 8.25 1.63
CA LEU A 33 9.42 8.93 1.24
C LEU A 33 8.97 9.86 2.37
N CYS A 34 8.52 11.05 2.03
CA CYS A 34 7.66 11.86 2.89
C CYS A 34 6.61 12.58 2.04
N TRP A 35 5.78 13.37 2.72
CA TRP A 35 4.68 14.09 2.11
C TRP A 35 4.84 15.57 2.34
N ASP A 36 4.55 16.36 1.31
CA ASP A 36 4.41 17.79 1.49
C ASP A 36 3.22 18.09 2.41
N ARG A 37 3.34 19.11 3.25
CA ARG A 37 2.33 19.44 4.25
C ARG A 37 1.16 20.24 3.66
N GLN A 38 1.39 20.97 2.58
CA GLN A 38 0.42 21.89 1.98
C GLN A 38 -0.46 21.18 0.95
N ASP A 39 0.16 20.55 -0.04
CA ASP A 39 -0.50 19.90 -1.19
C ASP A 39 -0.47 18.37 -1.12
N ARG A 40 0.22 17.80 -0.12
CA ARG A 40 0.17 16.37 0.21
C ARG A 40 0.67 15.46 -0.91
N HIS A 41 1.46 15.93 -1.86
CA HIS A 41 2.13 15.04 -2.81
C HIS A 41 3.33 14.33 -2.18
N ALA A 42 3.69 13.20 -2.77
CA ALA A 42 4.87 12.45 -2.38
C ALA A 42 6.16 13.18 -2.76
N ILE A 43 7.10 13.23 -1.82
CA ILE A 43 8.47 13.67 -2.03
C ILE A 43 9.38 12.47 -1.81
N LEU A 44 10.09 12.06 -2.88
CA LEU A 44 11.01 10.94 -2.85
C LEU A 44 12.45 11.43 -2.73
N TYR A 45 13.18 10.86 -1.77
CA TYR A 45 14.62 10.99 -1.67
C TYR A 45 15.27 9.67 -2.07
N CYS A 46 16.18 9.70 -3.03
CA CYS A 46 16.91 8.53 -3.52
C CYS A 46 18.29 8.92 -4.04
N ARG A 47 19.19 7.96 -4.27
CA ARG A 47 20.55 8.30 -4.74
C ARG A 47 20.68 8.24 -6.25
N ARG A 48 20.04 7.25 -6.87
CA ARG A 48 20.26 6.95 -8.29
C ARG A 48 19.40 7.78 -9.23
N HIS A 49 18.23 8.21 -8.78
CA HIS A 49 17.27 8.92 -9.62
C HIS A 49 17.22 10.38 -9.18
N SER A 50 17.40 11.31 -10.12
CA SER A 50 17.45 12.75 -9.86
C SER A 50 16.23 13.50 -10.39
N SER A 51 15.42 12.82 -11.21
CA SER A 51 14.26 13.39 -11.88
C SER A 51 13.14 12.36 -12.05
N VAL A 52 11.94 12.84 -12.40
CA VAL A 52 10.83 11.97 -12.82
C VAL A 52 11.22 11.13 -14.05
N ALA A 53 11.98 11.70 -15.00
CA ALA A 53 12.43 10.98 -16.19
C ALA A 53 13.30 9.77 -15.83
N ASP A 54 14.21 9.91 -14.86
CA ASP A 54 15.05 8.82 -14.37
C ASP A 54 14.20 7.69 -13.76
N LEU A 55 13.18 8.05 -12.97
CA LEU A 55 12.24 7.10 -12.37
C LEU A 55 11.42 6.38 -13.44
N VAL A 56 10.91 7.10 -14.45
CA VAL A 56 10.16 6.52 -15.58
C VAL A 56 11.06 5.56 -16.37
N ASP A 57 12.31 5.92 -16.64
CA ASP A 57 13.26 5.05 -17.32
C ASP A 57 13.56 3.79 -16.51
N HIS A 58 13.71 3.91 -15.19
CA HIS A 58 13.88 2.75 -14.31
C HIS A 58 12.67 1.83 -14.32
N LEU A 59 11.47 2.37 -14.12
CA LEU A 59 10.23 1.60 -14.11
C LEU A 59 9.96 0.94 -15.47
N THR A 60 10.25 1.62 -16.57
CA THR A 60 10.14 1.06 -17.92
C THR A 60 11.07 -0.15 -18.08
N ARG A 61 12.34 -0.04 -17.65
CA ARG A 61 13.28 -1.19 -17.65
C ARG A 61 12.79 -2.35 -16.78
N GLN A 62 12.12 -2.07 -15.66
CA GLN A 62 11.55 -3.14 -14.83
C GLN A 62 10.35 -3.81 -15.50
N LEU A 63 9.50 -3.03 -16.17
CA LEU A 63 8.37 -3.54 -16.93
C LEU A 63 8.80 -4.47 -18.07
N ASP A 64 9.90 -4.12 -18.74
CA ASP A 64 10.51 -4.92 -19.82
C ASP A 64 11.07 -6.26 -19.32
N ARG A 65 11.47 -6.32 -18.06
CA ARG A 65 11.98 -7.55 -17.42
C ARG A 65 10.90 -8.49 -16.92
N ILE A 66 9.64 -8.06 -16.87
CA ILE A 66 8.54 -8.95 -16.50
C ILE A 66 8.36 -9.98 -17.62
N GLU A 67 8.57 -11.25 -17.33
CA GLU A 67 8.47 -12.32 -18.34
C GLU A 67 7.06 -12.42 -18.96
N HIS A 68 6.99 -13.00 -20.16
CA HIS A 68 5.72 -13.16 -20.87
C HIS A 68 4.70 -13.94 -20.03
N GLY A 69 3.63 -13.24 -19.60
CA GLY A 69 2.53 -13.72 -18.76
C GLY A 69 2.81 -13.73 -17.25
N ALA A 70 3.96 -13.25 -16.80
CA ALA A 70 4.09 -12.76 -15.43
C ALA A 70 3.41 -11.38 -15.32
N ALA A 71 3.17 -10.90 -14.10
CA ALA A 71 2.47 -9.64 -13.85
C ALA A 71 3.22 -8.68 -12.92
N ILE A 72 4.19 -9.18 -12.16
CA ILE A 72 4.85 -8.46 -11.08
C ILE A 72 6.37 -8.48 -11.34
N PRO A 73 7.06 -7.33 -11.23
CA PRO A 73 8.52 -7.28 -11.30
C PRO A 73 9.20 -8.21 -10.28
N HIS A 74 10.36 -8.76 -10.65
CA HIS A 74 11.21 -9.59 -9.77
C HIS A 74 10.56 -10.85 -9.18
N THR A 75 9.36 -11.19 -9.64
CA THR A 75 8.56 -12.28 -9.11
C THR A 75 8.30 -13.31 -10.20
N SER A 76 8.56 -14.57 -9.90
CA SER A 76 8.26 -15.70 -10.77
C SER A 76 7.20 -16.60 -10.10
N GLY A 77 6.40 -17.30 -10.91
CA GLY A 77 5.40 -18.25 -10.40
C GLY A 77 4.18 -17.65 -9.69
N PHE A 78 4.13 -16.33 -9.49
CA PHE A 78 3.01 -15.59 -8.91
C PHE A 78 2.69 -14.31 -9.74
N PRO A 79 1.41 -13.93 -9.92
CA PRO A 79 0.22 -14.70 -9.57
C PRO A 79 0.13 -15.99 -10.38
N VAL A 80 -0.51 -17.02 -9.82
CA VAL A 80 -0.65 -18.30 -10.52
C VAL A 80 -1.55 -18.11 -11.72
N ARG A 81 -1.07 -18.51 -12.90
CA ARG A 81 -1.88 -18.43 -14.13
C ARG A 81 -3.05 -19.39 -14.06
N ARG A 82 -4.25 -18.85 -14.34
CA ARG A 82 -5.45 -19.63 -14.55
C ARG A 82 -5.35 -20.40 -15.87
N ARG A 83 -5.59 -21.71 -15.82
CA ARG A 83 -5.81 -22.52 -17.04
C ARG A 83 -7.19 -22.21 -17.61
N ARG A 84 -7.32 -22.20 -18.94
CA ARG A 84 -8.62 -21.96 -19.60
C ARG A 84 -9.68 -22.93 -19.07
N GLY A 85 -10.82 -22.40 -18.63
CA GLY A 85 -11.93 -23.18 -18.08
C GLY A 85 -11.77 -23.63 -16.61
N ALA A 86 -10.60 -23.49 -16.00
CA ALA A 86 -10.39 -23.82 -14.59
C ALA A 86 -10.93 -22.72 -13.65
N PRO A 87 -11.17 -23.01 -12.35
CA PRO A 87 -11.38 -21.99 -11.32
C PRO A 87 -10.19 -21.05 -11.15
N ASP A 88 -10.38 -19.97 -10.40
CA ASP A 88 -9.29 -19.06 -10.01
C ASP A 88 -8.30 -19.80 -9.09
N PRO A 89 -7.02 -19.93 -9.47
CA PRO A 89 -6.03 -20.70 -8.71
C PRO A 89 -5.62 -20.04 -7.38
N LEU A 90 -5.98 -18.77 -7.15
CA LEU A 90 -5.73 -18.07 -5.89
C LEU A 90 -6.96 -18.06 -4.96
N ARG A 91 -8.13 -18.48 -5.45
CA ARG A 91 -9.31 -18.77 -4.61
C ARG A 91 -9.19 -20.21 -4.10
N VAL A 92 -8.42 -20.38 -3.02
CA VAL A 92 -8.12 -21.68 -2.41
C VAL A 92 -8.87 -21.90 -1.11
N ARG A 93 -9.14 -23.17 -0.78
CA ARG A 93 -9.64 -23.55 0.54
C ARG A 93 -8.46 -23.74 1.51
N PRO A 94 -8.68 -23.63 2.84
CA PRO A 94 -7.60 -23.79 3.82
C PRO A 94 -6.79 -25.09 3.69
N ALA A 95 -7.45 -26.19 3.34
CA ALA A 95 -6.80 -27.49 3.12
C ALA A 95 -5.78 -27.49 1.96
N ASP A 96 -6.00 -26.66 0.95
CA ASP A 96 -5.16 -26.57 -0.26
C ASP A 96 -4.08 -25.48 -0.16
N TYR A 97 -4.20 -24.58 0.83
CA TYR A 97 -3.33 -23.41 0.96
C TYR A 97 -1.86 -23.79 1.10
N ARG A 98 -1.53 -24.82 1.89
CA ARG A 98 -0.15 -25.26 2.09
C ARG A 98 0.48 -25.77 0.79
N SER A 99 -0.24 -26.57 0.02
CA SER A 99 0.20 -27.05 -1.29
C SER A 99 0.42 -25.90 -2.28
N LEU A 100 -0.45 -24.88 -2.26
CA LEU A 100 -0.26 -23.66 -3.04
C LEU A 100 1.00 -22.90 -2.60
N LEU A 101 1.19 -22.71 -1.29
CA LEU A 101 2.34 -22.03 -0.70
C LEU A 101 3.65 -22.73 -1.08
N GLU A 102 3.72 -24.05 -0.96
CA GLU A 102 4.89 -24.83 -1.37
C GLU A 102 5.17 -24.68 -2.87
N ARG A 103 4.14 -24.67 -3.71
CA ARG A 103 4.28 -24.45 -5.16
C ARG A 103 4.86 -23.08 -5.48
N VAL A 104 4.31 -21.99 -4.93
CA VAL A 104 4.77 -20.63 -5.24
C VAL A 104 6.10 -20.28 -4.55
N SER A 105 6.44 -20.97 -3.46
CA SER A 105 7.72 -20.80 -2.75
C SER A 105 8.92 -21.34 -3.54
N ARG A 106 8.70 -22.17 -4.57
CA ARG A 106 9.75 -22.62 -5.50
C ARG A 106 10.25 -21.51 -6.42
N SER A 107 9.59 -20.37 -6.44
CA SER A 107 9.86 -19.24 -7.32
C SER A 107 10.19 -18.00 -6.50
N SER A 108 11.02 -17.12 -7.07
CA SER A 108 11.45 -15.89 -6.39
C SER A 108 10.24 -14.99 -6.06
N GLY A 109 10.15 -14.54 -4.81
CA GLY A 109 9.10 -13.63 -4.34
C GLY A 109 7.70 -14.25 -4.18
N GLY A 110 7.41 -15.43 -4.76
CA GLY A 110 6.06 -16.00 -4.80
C GLY A 110 5.45 -16.27 -3.42
N ARG A 111 6.25 -16.70 -2.46
CA ARG A 111 5.83 -16.85 -1.05
C ARG A 111 5.33 -15.55 -0.45
N HIS A 112 6.15 -14.50 -0.57
CA HIS A 112 5.88 -13.19 0.04
C HIS A 112 4.59 -12.58 -0.53
N TRP A 113 4.39 -12.69 -1.83
CA TRP A 113 3.17 -12.26 -2.50
C TRP A 113 1.93 -13.05 -2.09
N LEU A 114 2.03 -14.38 -1.98
CA LEU A 114 0.89 -15.20 -1.55
C LEU A 114 0.47 -14.88 -0.12
N GLU A 115 1.43 -14.82 0.82
CA GLU A 115 1.17 -14.52 2.23
C GLU A 115 0.60 -13.10 2.42
N ALA A 116 0.91 -12.16 1.53
CA ALA A 116 0.31 -10.83 1.53
C ALA A 116 -1.09 -10.79 0.90
N THR A 117 -1.39 -11.70 -0.03
CA THR A 117 -2.64 -11.70 -0.81
C THR A 117 -3.75 -12.52 -0.15
N VAL A 118 -3.43 -13.68 0.41
CA VAL A 118 -4.41 -14.65 0.91
C VAL A 118 -3.98 -15.15 2.28
N THR A 119 -4.94 -15.36 3.17
CA THR A 119 -4.69 -16.01 4.46
C THR A 119 -5.67 -17.14 4.73
N GLU A 120 -5.10 -18.26 5.16
CA GLU A 120 -5.74 -19.47 5.66
C GLU A 120 -6.27 -19.35 7.08
N ARG A 121 -5.88 -18.31 7.83
CA ARG A 121 -6.31 -18.08 9.22
C ARG A 121 -7.81 -17.74 9.33
N ALA A 122 -8.43 -17.47 8.20
CA ALA A 122 -9.82 -17.10 8.09
C ALA A 122 -10.39 -17.61 6.77
N THR A 123 -11.69 -17.93 6.77
CA THR A 123 -12.48 -18.13 5.56
C THR A 123 -13.50 -17.02 5.34
N ASP A 124 -13.86 -16.81 4.07
CA ASP A 124 -15.03 -16.04 3.63
C ASP A 124 -16.33 -16.89 3.68
N GLU A 125 -17.44 -16.29 3.26
CA GLU A 125 -18.78 -16.91 3.27
C GLU A 125 -18.87 -18.16 2.38
N ASP A 126 -18.06 -18.21 1.32
CA ASP A 126 -18.00 -19.33 0.37
C ASP A 126 -17.01 -20.43 0.81
N GLY A 127 -16.36 -20.27 1.97
CA GLY A 127 -15.41 -21.23 2.54
C GLY A 127 -14.01 -21.18 1.93
N PHE A 128 -13.67 -20.15 1.16
CA PHE A 128 -12.31 -19.91 0.67
C PHE A 128 -11.49 -19.15 1.70
N CYS A 129 -10.17 -19.27 1.64
CA CYS A 129 -9.25 -18.43 2.39
C CYS A 129 -9.55 -16.94 2.12
N VAL A 130 -9.48 -16.11 3.16
CA VAL A 130 -9.74 -14.68 3.04
C VAL A 130 -8.68 -14.01 2.18
N VAL A 131 -9.13 -13.13 1.29
CA VAL A 131 -8.30 -12.34 0.38
C VAL A 131 -8.09 -10.94 0.95
N ASN A 132 -6.89 -10.39 0.74
CA ASN A 132 -6.54 -9.04 1.13
C ASN A 132 -7.55 -8.04 0.52
N PRO A 133 -8.21 -7.18 1.32
CA PRO A 133 -9.22 -6.25 0.81
C PRO A 133 -8.67 -5.21 -0.16
N LEU A 134 -7.34 -5.03 -0.31
CA LEU A 134 -6.76 -4.25 -1.40
C LEU A 134 -6.88 -4.95 -2.76
N VAL A 135 -6.86 -6.29 -2.78
CA VAL A 135 -6.99 -7.12 -3.98
C VAL A 135 -8.48 -7.36 -4.25
N ALA A 136 -9.17 -6.31 -4.67
CA ALA A 136 -10.60 -6.36 -4.96
C ALA A 136 -10.84 -6.60 -6.46
N VAL A 137 -11.55 -7.68 -6.77
CA VAL A 137 -11.89 -8.10 -8.14
C VAL A 137 -13.40 -8.17 -8.31
N ARG A 138 -13.92 -7.84 -9.50
CA ARG A 138 -15.36 -7.84 -9.80
C ARG A 138 -15.74 -8.88 -10.84
N GLY A 139 -16.97 -9.40 -10.72
CA GLY A 139 -17.59 -10.25 -11.72
C GLY A 139 -16.77 -11.52 -12.02
N ARG A 140 -16.29 -11.65 -13.26
CA ARG A 140 -15.57 -12.84 -13.75
C ARG A 140 -14.04 -12.72 -13.66
N GLN A 141 -13.53 -11.66 -13.05
CA GLN A 141 -12.10 -11.45 -12.86
C GLN A 141 -11.49 -12.46 -11.89
N THR A 142 -10.24 -12.82 -12.12
CA THR A 142 -9.44 -13.61 -11.17
C THR A 142 -8.60 -12.67 -10.31
N LEU A 143 -8.18 -13.12 -9.13
CA LEU A 143 -7.23 -12.39 -8.29
C LEU A 143 -5.93 -12.07 -9.06
N GLY A 144 -5.45 -12.99 -9.90
CA GLY A 144 -4.28 -12.72 -10.75
C GLY A 144 -4.48 -11.59 -11.78
N SER A 145 -5.72 -11.32 -12.16
CA SER A 145 -6.07 -10.22 -13.08
C SER A 145 -5.77 -8.84 -12.48
N PHE A 146 -5.83 -8.72 -11.15
CA PHE A 146 -5.55 -7.49 -10.40
C PHE A 146 -4.17 -6.89 -10.73
N TRP A 147 -3.13 -7.72 -10.88
CA TRP A 147 -1.81 -7.25 -11.31
C TRP A 147 -1.64 -7.25 -12.82
N TYR A 148 -2.19 -8.26 -13.50
CA TYR A 148 -1.91 -8.50 -14.91
C TYR A 148 -2.44 -7.36 -15.81
N TYR A 149 -3.68 -6.91 -15.60
CA TYR A 149 -4.27 -5.92 -16.50
C TYR A 149 -3.70 -4.52 -16.33
N PRO A 150 -3.50 -3.96 -15.11
CA PRO A 150 -2.79 -2.69 -14.96
C PRO A 150 -1.40 -2.71 -15.59
N MET A 151 -0.64 -3.78 -15.36
CA MET A 151 0.68 -3.96 -15.98
C MET A 151 0.58 -3.99 -17.52
N ARG A 152 -0.37 -4.74 -18.08
CA ARG A 152 -0.60 -4.85 -19.53
C ARG A 152 -1.01 -3.51 -20.15
N ASP A 153 -1.83 -2.73 -19.45
CA ASP A 153 -2.28 -1.42 -19.90
C ASP A 153 -1.10 -0.44 -19.92
N VAL A 154 -0.26 -0.43 -18.87
CA VAL A 154 0.97 0.37 -18.82
C VAL A 154 1.94 -0.01 -19.94
N ARG A 155 2.06 -1.30 -20.27
CA ARG A 155 2.91 -1.77 -21.38
C ARG A 155 2.56 -1.21 -22.75
N GLN A 156 1.34 -0.73 -22.97
CA GLN A 156 0.96 -0.15 -24.26
C GLN A 156 1.69 1.17 -24.53
N ASP A 157 1.97 1.94 -23.47
CA ASP A 157 2.66 3.23 -23.56
C ASP A 157 3.34 3.57 -22.23
N PRO A 158 4.45 2.88 -21.89
CA PRO A 158 5.02 2.92 -20.55
C PRO A 158 5.55 4.31 -20.21
N ARG A 159 6.27 4.96 -21.13
CA ARG A 159 6.86 6.29 -20.87
C ARG A 159 5.77 7.31 -20.54
N ARG A 160 4.70 7.37 -21.34
CA ARG A 160 3.60 8.33 -21.10
C ARG A 160 2.83 8.00 -19.83
N LEU A 161 2.37 6.76 -19.67
CA LEU A 161 1.48 6.38 -18.56
C LEU A 161 2.19 6.44 -17.20
N LEU A 162 3.49 6.15 -17.15
CA LEU A 162 4.28 6.32 -15.93
C LEU A 162 4.59 7.80 -15.65
N THR A 163 4.85 8.61 -16.67
CA THR A 163 5.01 10.07 -16.49
C THR A 163 3.73 10.69 -15.93
N GLU A 164 2.57 10.36 -16.51
CA GLU A 164 1.26 10.83 -16.04
C GLU A 164 0.99 10.38 -14.60
N ALA A 165 1.34 9.15 -14.22
CA ALA A 165 1.19 8.67 -12.85
C ALA A 165 1.99 9.50 -11.82
N LEU A 166 3.22 9.88 -12.17
CA LEU A 166 4.14 10.58 -11.27
C LEU A 166 3.95 12.10 -11.25
N THR A 167 3.35 12.69 -12.29
CA THR A 167 3.28 14.16 -12.44
C THR A 167 1.87 14.73 -12.45
N SER A 168 0.98 14.16 -13.26
CA SER A 168 -0.37 14.68 -13.44
C SER A 168 -1.26 13.61 -14.07
N TRP A 169 -2.23 13.14 -13.29
CA TRP A 169 -3.10 12.04 -13.70
C TRP A 169 -3.96 12.41 -14.89
N ARG A 170 -3.99 11.51 -15.87
CA ARG A 170 -4.97 11.52 -16.95
C ARG A 170 -5.73 10.21 -16.94
N ARG A 171 -7.06 10.32 -17.02
CA ARG A 171 -7.94 9.15 -17.05
C ARG A 171 -8.00 8.59 -18.46
N VAL A 172 -7.89 7.27 -18.58
CA VAL A 172 -7.93 6.54 -19.85
C VAL A 172 -9.23 5.77 -19.91
N ASP A 173 -10.08 6.12 -20.87
CA ASP A 173 -11.37 5.46 -21.10
C ASP A 173 -11.20 3.95 -21.36
N GLY A 174 -12.03 3.14 -20.72
CA GLY A 174 -12.01 1.69 -20.83
C GLY A 174 -10.96 1.00 -19.97
N SER A 175 -10.07 1.75 -19.30
CA SER A 175 -9.18 1.18 -18.28
C SER A 175 -9.88 1.15 -16.93
N GLU A 176 -9.71 0.05 -16.21
CA GLU A 176 -10.35 -0.17 -14.91
C GLU A 176 -9.48 0.34 -13.75
N GLY A 177 -10.10 1.02 -12.78
CA GLY A 177 -9.39 1.53 -11.59
C GLY A 177 -9.17 0.49 -10.49
N TRP A 178 -9.51 -0.78 -10.76
CA TRP A 178 -9.35 -1.95 -9.85
C TRP A 178 -9.83 -1.71 -8.42
N LEU A 179 -10.87 -0.88 -8.27
CA LEU A 179 -11.47 -0.53 -6.99
C LEU A 179 -10.52 0.10 -5.97
N LEU A 180 -9.38 0.62 -6.44
CA LEU A 180 -8.44 1.46 -5.68
C LEU A 180 -8.77 2.94 -5.84
N ASP A 181 -9.56 3.29 -6.86
CA ASP A 181 -9.94 4.65 -7.20
C ASP A 181 -11.46 4.77 -7.35
N HIS A 182 -12.09 5.47 -6.40
CA HIS A 182 -13.52 5.76 -6.42
C HIS A 182 -13.95 6.64 -7.60
N ARG A 183 -13.05 7.47 -8.13
CA ARG A 183 -13.31 8.35 -9.29
C ARG A 183 -13.13 7.64 -10.63
N ALA A 184 -12.59 6.42 -10.65
CA ALA A 184 -12.46 5.64 -11.87
C ALA A 184 -13.79 5.05 -12.36
N SER A 185 -14.84 5.11 -11.54
CA SER A 185 -16.20 4.76 -11.92
C SER A 185 -17.00 6.05 -12.16
N TYR A 186 -17.48 6.29 -13.37
CA TYR A 186 -18.51 7.30 -13.62
C TYR A 186 -19.83 6.62 -13.98
N SER A 187 -20.90 7.13 -13.39
CA SER A 187 -22.06 6.35 -12.99
C SER A 187 -22.74 5.53 -14.09
N THR A 188 -23.17 4.34 -13.69
CA THR A 188 -24.44 3.69 -14.06
C THR A 188 -25.62 4.36 -13.36
N HIS A 189 -25.76 5.70 -13.41
CA HIS A 189 -26.95 6.35 -12.86
C HIS A 189 -28.17 5.89 -13.65
N PRO A 190 -29.23 5.37 -13.00
CA PRO A 190 -30.44 4.92 -13.71
C PRO A 190 -31.14 6.04 -14.49
N GLY A 191 -30.86 7.32 -14.18
CA GLY A 191 -31.35 8.49 -14.91
C GLY A 191 -30.43 8.98 -16.05
N LEU A 192 -29.17 8.53 -16.12
CA LEU A 192 -28.25 8.88 -17.20
C LEU A 192 -28.25 7.73 -18.21
N ARG A 193 -28.98 7.90 -19.32
CA ARG A 193 -28.99 6.95 -20.44
C ARG A 193 -27.63 6.97 -21.15
N GLY A 194 -26.72 6.11 -20.71
CA GLY A 194 -25.48 5.77 -21.40
C GLY A 194 -24.90 4.48 -20.82
N PRO A 195 -24.13 3.70 -21.60
CA PRO A 195 -23.38 2.60 -21.03
C PRO A 195 -22.40 3.19 -20.00
N GLY A 196 -22.54 2.81 -18.73
CA GLY A 196 -21.56 3.18 -17.71
C GLY A 196 -20.14 2.83 -18.19
N GLY A 197 -19.17 3.67 -17.82
CA GLY A 197 -17.79 3.51 -18.24
C GLY A 197 -16.82 3.53 -17.05
N SER A 198 -15.56 3.16 -17.32
CA SER A 198 -14.47 3.31 -16.38
C SER A 198 -13.36 4.12 -17.02
N GLY A 199 -12.76 5.02 -16.24
CA GLY A 199 -11.63 5.83 -16.65
C GLY A 199 -10.58 5.84 -15.55
N ALA A 200 -9.63 4.92 -15.61
CA ALA A 200 -8.57 4.79 -14.61
C ALA A 200 -7.32 5.60 -14.94
N VAL A 201 -6.35 5.60 -14.02
CA VAL A 201 -5.00 6.14 -14.24
C VAL A 201 -4.02 4.96 -14.27
N PRO A 202 -3.78 4.32 -15.44
CA PRO A 202 -3.16 3.00 -15.50
C PRO A 202 -1.81 2.90 -14.80
N GLY A 203 -0.93 3.91 -14.97
CA GLY A 203 0.38 3.93 -14.33
C GLY A 203 0.31 3.98 -12.81
N ALA A 204 -0.57 4.81 -12.26
CA ALA A 204 -0.77 4.90 -10.81
C ALA A 204 -1.44 3.63 -10.28
N THR A 205 -2.42 3.08 -11.01
CA THR A 205 -3.08 1.82 -10.65
C THR A 205 -2.09 0.66 -10.62
N TRP A 206 -1.22 0.53 -11.62
CA TRP A 206 -0.18 -0.50 -11.62
C TRP A 206 0.76 -0.35 -10.42
N LEU A 207 1.30 0.84 -10.18
CA LEU A 207 2.14 1.09 -9.00
C LEU A 207 1.41 0.74 -7.70
N ALA A 208 0.14 1.13 -7.55
CA ALA A 208 -0.63 0.82 -6.36
C ALA A 208 -0.84 -0.69 -6.15
N THR A 209 -0.97 -1.48 -7.21
CA THR A 209 -1.06 -2.96 -7.08
C THR A 209 0.23 -3.58 -6.52
N LEU A 210 1.36 -2.89 -6.66
CA LEU A 210 2.65 -3.34 -6.16
C LEU A 210 2.81 -3.10 -4.65
N ALA A 211 1.93 -2.30 -4.03
CA ALA A 211 1.99 -2.01 -2.59
C ALA A 211 1.38 -3.11 -1.69
N VAL A 212 0.72 -4.14 -2.26
CA VAL A 212 -0.01 -5.17 -1.49
C VAL A 212 0.88 -5.88 -0.46
N THR A 213 2.15 -6.10 -0.78
CA THR A 213 3.15 -6.74 0.11
C THR A 213 3.37 -5.95 1.40
N THR A 214 3.33 -4.62 1.34
CA THR A 214 3.42 -3.74 2.52
C THR A 214 2.23 -3.92 3.46
N PHE A 215 1.06 -4.20 2.89
CA PHE A 215 -0.21 -4.37 3.60
C PHE A 215 -0.61 -5.84 3.71
N GLY A 216 0.35 -6.76 3.89
CA GLY A 216 0.07 -8.18 4.05
C GLY A 216 -0.52 -8.56 5.41
N TYR A 217 -0.92 -9.83 5.55
CA TYR A 217 -1.36 -10.39 6.83
C TYR A 217 -0.16 -10.66 7.73
N ARG A 218 -0.18 -10.18 8.99
CA ARG A 218 0.87 -10.48 9.97
C ARG A 218 0.34 -11.23 11.20
N ARG A 219 1.22 -12.01 11.82
CA ARG A 219 0.89 -12.93 12.93
C ARG A 219 0.41 -12.21 14.20
N ARG A 220 0.82 -10.95 14.40
CA ARG A 220 0.72 -10.21 15.68
C ARG A 220 -0.39 -9.15 15.69
N ASN A 221 -1.47 -9.36 14.96
CA ASN A 221 -2.68 -8.55 15.11
C ASN A 221 -3.39 -9.06 16.36
N GLY A 222 -3.01 -8.48 17.50
CA GLY A 222 -3.34 -8.95 18.84
C GLY A 222 -4.84 -8.89 19.11
N VAL A 223 -5.42 -10.04 19.40
CA VAL A 223 -6.46 -10.21 20.42
C VAL A 223 -6.24 -11.61 21.03
N GLU A 224 -6.16 -11.69 22.36
CA GLU A 224 -6.06 -12.94 23.13
C GLU A 224 -7.34 -13.80 23.11
N ALA A 225 -8.36 -13.44 22.32
CA ALA A 225 -9.51 -14.30 22.00
C ALA A 225 -10.27 -13.80 20.75
N GLY A 226 -10.14 -14.49 19.61
CA GLY A 226 -11.03 -14.33 18.43
C GLY A 226 -10.81 -13.09 17.52
N ARG A 227 -11.21 -13.21 16.24
CA ARG A 227 -10.92 -12.36 15.04
C ARG A 227 -10.94 -10.82 15.26
N PRO A 228 -10.07 -10.04 14.55
CA PRO A 228 -9.99 -10.03 13.08
C PRO A 228 -8.67 -10.48 12.45
N VAL A 229 -8.76 -11.34 11.43
CA VAL A 229 -7.69 -11.47 10.44
C VAL A 229 -7.88 -10.37 9.38
N LEU A 230 -7.48 -9.15 9.72
CA LEU A 230 -7.33 -8.04 8.77
C LEU A 230 -5.85 -7.86 8.42
N PRO A 231 -5.51 -7.47 7.18
CA PRO A 231 -4.12 -7.12 6.86
C PRO A 231 -3.70 -5.82 7.55
N ASN A 232 -2.39 -5.54 7.54
CA ASN A 232 -1.88 -4.24 7.96
C ASN A 232 -2.60 -3.11 7.20
N GLY A 233 -2.94 -2.03 7.90
CA GLY A 233 -3.67 -0.88 7.34
C GLY A 233 -5.20 -0.98 7.40
N TRP A 234 -5.80 -2.12 7.76
CA TRP A 234 -7.26 -2.32 7.73
C TRP A 234 -7.91 -2.50 9.10
N PHE A 235 -8.77 -1.57 9.50
CA PHE A 235 -9.48 -1.55 10.78
C PHE A 235 -10.93 -1.98 10.59
N ARG A 236 -11.49 -2.67 11.58
CA ARG A 236 -12.94 -2.91 11.61
C ARG A 236 -13.63 -1.87 12.47
N LEU A 237 -14.61 -1.18 11.89
CA LEU A 237 -15.44 -0.21 12.58
C LEU A 237 -16.91 -0.57 12.39
N GLY A 238 -17.49 -1.26 13.37
CA GLY A 238 -18.82 -1.86 13.25
C GLY A 238 -18.83 -2.92 12.13
N ALA A 239 -19.65 -2.70 11.10
CA ALA A 239 -19.78 -3.58 9.94
C ALA A 239 -18.85 -3.21 8.77
N GLU A 240 -18.08 -2.13 8.89
CA GLU A 240 -17.23 -1.62 7.80
C GLU A 240 -15.75 -1.93 8.02
N ASP A 241 -15.07 -2.24 6.93
CA ASP A 241 -13.61 -2.32 6.89
C ASP A 241 -13.05 -1.00 6.36
N VAL A 242 -12.18 -0.38 7.15
CA VAL A 242 -11.59 0.93 6.91
C VAL A 242 -10.09 0.78 6.67
N PHE A 243 -9.62 1.18 5.50
CA PHE A 243 -8.20 1.35 5.24
C PHE A 243 -7.73 2.68 5.81
N LEU A 244 -6.69 2.68 6.65
CA LEU A 244 -6.17 3.85 7.35
C LEU A 244 -4.65 3.97 7.12
N TRP A 245 -4.19 5.17 6.77
CA TRP A 245 -2.77 5.43 6.54
C TRP A 245 -2.35 6.84 7.02
N PRO A 246 -1.11 7.00 7.53
CA PRO A 246 -0.57 8.29 7.93
C PRO A 246 0.05 9.05 6.75
N LEU A 247 0.06 10.39 6.84
CA LEU A 247 0.98 11.26 6.10
C LEU A 247 1.92 11.96 7.07
N TRP A 248 3.20 12.03 6.70
CA TRP A 248 4.30 12.41 7.56
C TRP A 248 5.31 13.31 6.83
N THR A 249 6.00 14.18 7.57
CA THR A 249 6.95 15.14 7.00
C THR A 249 8.40 14.65 7.00
N LEU A 250 8.77 13.71 7.90
CA LEU A 250 10.16 13.22 7.98
C LEU A 250 10.42 12.08 6.99
N PRO A 251 11.43 12.17 6.11
CA PRO A 251 11.74 11.11 5.15
C PRO A 251 11.91 9.73 5.80
N ALA A 252 11.13 8.75 5.35
CA ALA A 252 11.06 7.40 5.91
C ALA A 252 11.36 6.33 4.86
N SER A 253 12.21 5.35 5.19
CA SER A 253 12.48 4.19 4.33
C SER A 253 11.40 3.12 4.44
N SER A 254 11.37 2.17 3.50
CA SER A 254 10.41 1.05 3.53
C SER A 254 10.47 0.23 4.84
N ASN A 255 11.64 0.07 5.44
CA ASN A 255 11.80 -0.61 6.72
C ASN A 255 11.19 0.18 7.89
N VAL A 256 11.44 1.49 7.93
CA VAL A 256 10.87 2.43 8.91
C VAL A 256 9.35 2.40 8.83
N LEU A 257 8.86 2.50 7.60
CA LEU A 257 7.47 2.39 7.23
C LEU A 257 6.86 1.08 7.73
N SER A 258 7.45 -0.07 7.40
CA SER A 258 6.97 -1.36 7.90
C SER A 258 6.86 -1.38 9.43
N ALA A 259 7.83 -0.79 10.14
CA ALA A 259 7.79 -0.69 11.60
C ALA A 259 6.63 0.18 12.09
N VAL A 260 6.36 1.33 11.49
CA VAL A 260 5.22 2.20 11.81
C VAL A 260 3.89 1.44 11.65
N TRP A 261 3.73 0.70 10.55
CA TRP A 261 2.57 -0.18 10.36
C TRP A 261 2.53 -1.34 11.34
N ASN A 262 3.65 -1.81 11.89
CA ASN A 262 3.59 -2.89 12.88
C ASN A 262 3.28 -2.36 14.28
N VAL A 263 3.87 -1.24 14.68
CA VAL A 263 3.69 -0.63 16.00
C VAL A 263 2.29 -0.01 16.14
N GLY A 264 1.81 0.70 15.11
CA GLY A 264 0.45 1.24 15.08
C GLY A 264 -0.62 0.18 15.34
N TRP A 265 -0.37 -1.05 14.88
CA TRP A 265 -1.29 -2.18 14.85
C TRP A 265 -1.17 -3.15 16.02
N ALA A 266 0.06 -3.50 16.41
CA ALA A 266 0.29 -4.51 17.45
C ALA A 266 0.21 -3.95 18.87
N SER A 267 0.16 -2.63 19.03
CA SER A 267 0.24 -1.95 20.33
C SER A 267 -0.96 -1.03 20.63
N ASP A 268 -2.07 -1.16 19.90
CA ASP A 268 -3.26 -0.28 20.02
C ASP A 268 -2.95 1.23 19.93
N ALA A 269 -1.83 1.57 19.29
CA ALA A 269 -1.33 2.94 19.23
C ALA A 269 -2.15 3.81 18.27
N TRP A 270 -2.91 3.19 17.35
CA TRP A 270 -3.90 3.84 16.50
C TRP A 270 -5.30 3.43 16.95
N LYS A 271 -6.12 4.41 17.33
CA LYS A 271 -7.53 4.20 17.65
C LYS A 271 -8.40 4.92 16.63
N LEU A 272 -9.43 4.24 16.17
CA LEU A 272 -10.36 4.76 15.19
C LEU A 272 -11.76 4.75 15.77
N ASP A 273 -12.35 5.93 15.92
CA ASP A 273 -13.72 6.12 16.39
C ASP A 273 -14.55 6.80 15.30
N ARG A 274 -15.88 6.62 15.33
CA ARG A 274 -16.81 7.39 14.49
C ARG A 274 -17.48 8.46 15.34
N GLU A 275 -17.41 9.70 14.87
CA GLU A 275 -18.14 10.80 15.48
C GLU A 275 -19.62 10.80 15.10
N ARG A 276 -20.44 11.58 15.81
CA ARG A 276 -21.90 11.65 15.59
C ARG A 276 -22.26 12.18 14.20
N ASP A 277 -21.41 13.01 13.61
CA ASP A 277 -21.56 13.56 12.27
C ASP A 277 -21.09 12.59 11.16
N GLY A 278 -20.58 11.41 11.53
CA GLY A 278 -20.05 10.41 10.61
C GLY A 278 -18.56 10.54 10.31
N THR A 279 -17.90 11.62 10.74
CA THR A 279 -16.44 11.81 10.59
C THR A 279 -15.69 10.73 11.35
N LEU A 280 -14.61 10.19 10.76
CA LEU A 280 -13.72 9.28 11.47
C LEU A 280 -12.73 10.08 12.32
N ARG A 281 -12.59 9.74 13.59
CA ARG A 281 -11.55 10.29 14.46
C ARG A 281 -10.44 9.25 14.62
N ALA A 282 -9.28 9.54 14.04
CA ALA A 282 -8.07 8.75 14.23
C ALA A 282 -7.24 9.37 15.37
N SER A 283 -7.17 8.67 16.51
CA SER A 283 -6.27 9.02 17.61
C SER A 283 -4.94 8.30 17.46
N ILE A 284 -3.86 9.05 17.62
CA ILE A 284 -2.49 8.61 17.43
C ILE A 284 -1.72 8.89 18.74
N GLY A 285 -1.04 7.88 19.30
CA GLY A 285 -0.09 8.07 20.42
C GLY A 285 1.10 8.94 20.03
N THR A 286 2.06 9.22 20.92
CA THR A 286 3.26 10.00 20.55
C THR A 286 4.44 9.11 20.14
N THR A 287 4.31 7.80 20.34
CA THR A 287 5.31 6.78 19.98
C THR A 287 5.01 6.13 18.62
N HIS A 288 5.18 6.90 17.54
CA HIS A 288 5.13 6.35 16.17
C HIS A 288 6.52 6.16 15.61
N GLY A 289 7.27 5.25 16.19
CA GLY A 289 8.68 5.19 15.91
C GLY A 289 9.28 3.80 15.81
N VAL A 290 10.04 3.66 14.74
CA VAL A 290 11.05 2.66 14.40
C VAL A 290 11.78 2.17 15.65
N PRO A 291 11.85 0.85 15.91
CA PRO A 291 12.85 0.33 16.85
C PRO A 291 14.22 0.77 16.33
N ALA A 292 15.01 1.49 17.15
CA ALA A 292 16.39 1.72 16.78
C ALA A 292 17.04 0.35 16.49
N PRO A 293 17.92 0.22 15.47
CA PRO A 293 18.48 -1.08 15.07
C PRO A 293 19.05 -1.90 16.24
N ASN A 294 19.43 -1.22 17.34
CA ASN A 294 20.09 -1.79 18.50
C ASN A 294 19.34 -1.50 19.83
N SER A 295 18.09 -1.00 19.80
CA SER A 295 17.30 -0.71 21.01
C SER A 295 15.79 -0.81 20.73
N ILE A 296 15.13 -1.65 21.53
CA ILE A 296 13.67 -1.79 21.59
C ILE A 296 12.99 -0.49 22.08
N ASP A 297 13.75 0.49 22.60
CA ASP A 297 13.24 1.56 23.45
C ASP A 297 13.22 2.96 22.81
N HIS A 298 13.45 3.12 21.51
CA HIS A 298 13.56 4.44 20.89
C HIS A 298 12.62 4.64 19.70
N ALA A 299 11.38 5.04 19.97
CA ALA A 299 10.43 5.47 18.95
C ALA A 299 10.74 6.92 18.48
N VAL A 300 11.04 7.12 17.18
CA VAL A 300 11.11 8.43 16.52
C VAL A 300 9.75 8.83 15.93
N ASP A 301 9.17 9.95 16.36
CA ASP A 301 7.97 10.54 15.73
C ASP A 301 8.27 11.04 14.31
N LEU A 302 7.64 10.44 13.28
CA LEU A 302 7.80 10.83 11.88
C LEU A 302 7.24 12.22 11.52
N GLY A 303 6.66 12.93 12.49
CA GLY A 303 5.93 14.16 12.21
C GLY A 303 4.65 13.85 11.43
N ILE A 304 3.95 12.77 11.81
CA ILE A 304 2.64 12.44 11.25
C ILE A 304 1.71 13.63 11.48
N PHE A 305 1.34 14.32 10.41
CA PHE A 305 0.53 15.54 10.50
C PHE A 305 -0.94 15.28 10.20
N THR A 306 -1.27 14.17 9.54
CA THR A 306 -2.64 13.74 9.32
C THR A 306 -2.74 12.23 9.10
N MET A 307 -3.92 11.69 9.40
CA MET A 307 -4.36 10.36 9.02
C MET A 307 -5.42 10.49 7.95
N CYS A 308 -5.31 9.65 6.95
CA CYS A 308 -6.27 9.51 5.89
C CYS A 308 -6.93 8.14 6.02
N ALA A 309 -8.20 8.07 5.68
CA ALA A 309 -8.96 6.83 5.72
C ALA A 309 -9.80 6.69 4.47
N ALA A 310 -10.07 5.44 4.11
CA ALA A 310 -11.01 5.10 3.07
C ALA A 310 -11.79 3.86 3.45
N VAL A 311 -13.08 3.88 3.14
CA VAL A 311 -13.99 2.76 3.38
C VAL A 311 -14.20 1.97 2.11
N ARG A 312 -14.41 0.67 2.27
CA ARG A 312 -14.99 -0.15 1.21
C ARG A 312 -16.44 -0.47 1.58
N HIS A 313 -17.39 0.10 0.85
CA HIS A 313 -18.80 -0.23 1.02
C HIS A 313 -19.06 -1.63 0.42
N GLY A 314 -19.21 -2.63 1.30
CA GLY A 314 -19.33 -4.04 0.93
C GLY A 314 -18.03 -4.65 0.39
N THR A 315 -18.09 -5.90 -0.08
CA THR A 315 -16.91 -6.63 -0.58
C THR A 315 -16.48 -6.23 -2.00
N GLN A 316 -17.29 -5.42 -2.70
CA GLN A 316 -17.07 -5.08 -4.12
C GLN A 316 -17.10 -3.57 -4.44
N GLY A 317 -17.29 -2.68 -3.47
CA GLY A 317 -17.23 -1.22 -3.70
C GLY A 317 -15.80 -0.72 -3.97
N PRO A 318 -15.60 0.46 -4.61
CA PRO A 318 -14.27 1.09 -4.67
C PRO A 318 -13.84 1.60 -3.29
N LEU A 319 -12.53 1.72 -3.10
CA LEU A 319 -11.95 2.34 -1.91
C LEU A 319 -12.24 3.85 -1.95
N THR A 320 -13.10 4.31 -1.05
CA THR A 320 -13.65 5.66 -1.07
C THR A 320 -13.13 6.46 0.12
N PRO A 321 -12.41 7.58 -0.09
CA PRO A 321 -11.93 8.42 0.99
C PRO A 321 -13.06 8.88 1.90
N VAL A 322 -12.80 8.94 3.20
CA VAL A 322 -13.74 9.48 4.20
C VAL A 322 -13.07 10.58 5.03
N PRO A 323 -13.81 11.64 5.40
CA PRO A 323 -13.28 12.67 6.28
C PRO A 323 -12.71 12.07 7.56
N THR A 324 -11.47 12.42 7.86
CA THR A 324 -10.74 11.90 9.02
C THR A 324 -10.15 13.06 9.82
N ALA A 325 -10.54 13.18 11.08
CA ALA A 325 -9.94 14.09 12.04
C ALA A 325 -8.78 13.38 12.74
N THR A 326 -7.62 14.01 12.76
CA THR A 326 -6.42 13.48 13.43
C THR A 326 -6.26 14.09 14.81
N LEU A 327 -6.24 13.24 15.83
CA LEU A 327 -5.97 13.65 17.21
C LEU A 327 -4.67 13.04 17.70
N ARG A 328 -3.66 13.87 17.91
CA ARG A 328 -2.44 13.45 18.61
C ARG A 328 -2.69 13.45 20.12
N ARG A 329 -2.45 12.32 20.77
CA ARG A 329 -2.49 12.20 22.23
C ARG A 329 -1.07 12.25 22.77
N ALA A 330 -0.89 13.01 23.85
CA ALA A 330 0.32 12.91 24.66
C ALA A 330 0.34 11.50 25.27
N ASP A 331 1.45 10.79 25.11
CA ASP A 331 1.69 9.52 25.78
C ASP A 331 1.85 9.76 27.28
N GLU A 332 1.45 8.78 28.08
CA GLU A 332 1.77 8.75 29.52
C GLU A 332 3.28 8.55 29.74
N TRP A 333 3.98 8.05 28.72
CA TRP A 333 5.42 7.85 28.68
C TRP A 333 6.11 9.04 28.02
N SER A 334 7.22 9.50 28.59
CA SER A 334 7.99 10.63 28.06
C SER A 334 8.40 10.37 26.60
N SER A 335 7.69 11.01 25.67
CA SER A 335 8.12 11.11 24.30
C SER A 335 9.47 11.82 24.27
N TYR A 336 10.48 11.20 23.65
CA TYR A 336 11.68 11.94 23.32
C TYR A 336 11.29 12.91 22.19
N PRO A 337 11.60 14.22 22.32
CA PRO A 337 11.43 15.14 21.20
C PRO A 337 12.15 14.54 19.98
N ALA A 338 11.50 14.57 18.81
CA ALA A 338 12.10 14.14 17.54
C ALA A 338 13.53 14.67 17.50
N TRP A 339 14.52 13.77 17.52
CA TRP A 339 15.88 14.02 18.03
C TRP A 339 16.34 15.46 17.79
N ALA A 340 16.15 16.31 18.81
CA ALA A 340 16.43 17.73 18.69
C ALA A 340 17.95 17.90 18.53
N GLY A 341 18.40 18.17 17.30
CA GLY A 341 19.82 18.30 16.95
C GLY A 341 20.30 17.31 15.88
N TRP A 342 19.48 16.36 15.43
CA TRP A 342 19.85 15.52 14.28
C TRP A 342 19.56 16.27 12.96
N ASP A 343 20.59 16.47 12.13
CA ASP A 343 20.41 17.04 10.81
C ASP A 343 19.85 15.97 9.85
N TRP A 344 18.54 15.80 9.90
CA TRP A 344 17.79 14.92 8.98
C TRP A 344 17.94 15.33 7.51
N ARG A 345 18.57 16.48 7.19
CA ARG A 345 18.86 16.84 5.80
C ARG A 345 19.88 15.88 5.18
N TYR A 346 20.71 15.21 5.99
CA TYR A 346 21.74 14.28 5.51
C TYR A 346 22.10 13.21 6.55
N PRO A 347 21.37 12.09 6.68
CA PRO A 347 21.98 10.90 7.26
C PRO A 347 23.04 10.42 6.26
N ASP A 348 24.31 10.71 6.54
CA ASP A 348 25.40 10.10 5.80
C ASP A 348 25.29 8.57 5.90
N VAL A 349 25.67 7.93 4.81
CA VAL A 349 25.41 6.52 4.58
C VAL A 349 26.36 5.72 5.45
N GLY A 350 25.87 5.25 6.59
CA GLY A 350 26.68 4.57 7.60
C GLY A 350 26.50 5.15 9.00
N ASP A 351 26.05 6.41 9.08
CA ASP A 351 25.83 7.12 10.33
C ASP A 351 24.38 7.01 10.81
N TYR A 352 23.88 5.78 10.86
CA TYR A 352 22.97 5.49 11.97
C TYR A 352 23.87 5.40 13.20
N PRO A 353 23.73 6.26 14.21
CA PRO A 353 24.47 6.12 15.43
C PRO A 353 23.85 4.94 16.19
N GLY A 354 24.25 3.74 15.80
CA GLY A 354 24.52 2.73 16.79
C GLY A 354 25.52 3.35 17.75
N LYS A 355 25.03 3.92 18.87
CA LYS A 355 25.86 4.19 20.04
C LYS A 355 26.54 2.91 20.55
N TYR A 356 26.18 1.76 19.98
CA TYR A 356 26.91 0.50 20.05
C TYR A 356 26.97 -0.17 18.66
N GLY A 357 28.16 -0.12 18.04
CA GLY A 357 28.69 -1.19 17.17
C GLY A 357 28.26 -1.23 15.71
N TRP A 358 29.15 -0.74 14.83
CA TRP A 358 29.50 -1.50 13.63
C TRP A 358 30.49 -2.59 14.04
N GLY A 359 30.16 -3.84 13.73
CA GLY A 359 31.02 -5.02 13.76
C GLY A 359 30.60 -5.92 12.61
#